data_AF-A0A133U610-F1
#
_entry.id   AF-A0A133U610-F1
#
_cell.length_a   1.000
_cell.length_b   1.000
_cell.length_c   1.000
_cell.angle_alpha   90.00
_cell.angle_beta   90.00
_cell.angle_gamma   90.00
#
_symmetry.space_group_name_H-M   'P 1'
#
loop_
_entity.id
_entity.type
_entity.pdbx_description
1 polymer ?
#
loop_
_entity_poly.entity_id
_entity_poly.type
_entity_poly.pdbx_seq_one_letter_code
_entity_poly.pdbx_strand_id
1 'polypeptide(L)'
;MGRTVPTFREILERERKKWREFKDSLKEGDRKAFERLLEDCERHVSASSQVKSPDPFREMTMSILLEQQKEIDSLRRELEELAEG
;
A
#
# COMPACT_ATOMS: atom_id res chain seq x y z
N MET A 1 -0.54 -3.79 -33.67
CA MET A 1 0.25 -2.89 -32.80
C MET A 1 0.20 -3.46 -31.39
N GLY A 2 1.33 -3.94 -30.88
CA GLY A 2 1.40 -4.66 -29.61
C GLY A 2 0.95 -3.78 -28.45
N ARG A 3 0.03 -4.27 -27.62
CA ARG A 3 -0.39 -3.58 -26.40
C ARG A 3 0.82 -3.46 -25.47
N THR A 4 1.27 -2.25 -25.20
CA THR A 4 2.26 -1.96 -24.16
C THR A 4 1.76 -2.55 -22.84
N VAL A 5 2.63 -3.30 -22.14
CA VAL A 5 2.33 -3.79 -20.80
C VAL A 5 2.22 -2.58 -19.87
N PRO A 6 1.10 -2.37 -19.17
CA PRO A 6 0.94 -1.24 -18.28
C PRO A 6 1.97 -1.31 -17.14
N THR A 7 2.53 -0.17 -16.80
CA THR A 7 3.45 -0.03 -15.65
C THR A 7 2.70 -0.27 -14.34
N PHE A 8 3.42 -0.68 -13.29
CA PHE A 8 2.83 -0.83 -11.96
C PHE A 8 2.15 0.46 -11.45
N ARG A 9 2.68 1.64 -11.82
CA ARG A 9 2.05 2.93 -11.51
C ARG A 9 0.68 3.08 -12.20
N GLU A 10 0.59 2.75 -13.49
CA GLU A 10 -0.69 2.82 -14.22
C GLU A 10 -1.71 1.81 -13.68
N ILE A 11 -1.22 0.65 -13.26
CA ILE A 11 -2.03 -0.37 -12.58
C ILE A 11 -2.55 0.18 -11.24
N LEU A 12 -1.67 0.75 -10.41
CA LEU A 12 -2.05 1.32 -9.11
C LEU A 12 -3.08 2.44 -9.27
N GLU A 13 -2.91 3.33 -10.26
CA GLU A 13 -3.89 4.37 -10.57
C GLU A 13 -5.26 3.80 -10.98
N ARG A 14 -5.29 2.68 -11.70
CA ARG A 14 -6.54 1.99 -12.03
C ARG A 14 -7.19 1.39 -10.78
N GLU A 15 -6.40 0.78 -9.90
CA GLU A 15 -6.90 0.24 -8.63
C GLU A 15 -7.41 1.37 -7.72
N ARG A 16 -6.67 2.48 -7.56
CA ARG A 16 -7.11 3.68 -6.82
C ARG A 16 -8.48 4.17 -7.29
N LYS A 17 -8.75 4.13 -8.59
CA LYS A 17 -10.07 4.50 -9.15
C LYS A 17 -11.17 3.51 -8.77
N LYS A 18 -10.89 2.19 -8.79
CA LYS A 18 -11.86 1.16 -8.37
C LYS A 18 -12.25 1.30 -6.91
N TRP A 19 -11.31 1.66 -6.05
CA TRP A 19 -11.55 1.82 -4.61
C TRP A 19 -12.13 3.18 -4.20
N ARG A 20 -12.39 4.08 -5.15
CA ARG A 20 -12.88 5.43 -4.86
C ARG A 20 -14.21 5.42 -4.11
N GLU A 21 -15.21 4.68 -4.61
CA GLU A 21 -16.53 4.62 -3.98
C GLU A 21 -16.46 4.02 -2.57
N PHE A 22 -15.65 2.98 -2.39
CA PHE A 22 -15.37 2.42 -1.07
C PHE A 22 -14.78 3.47 -0.14
N LYS A 23 -13.70 4.15 -0.56
CA LYS A 23 -13.04 5.20 0.22
C LYS A 23 -13.99 6.34 0.58
N ASP A 24 -14.83 6.77 -0.35
CA ASP A 24 -15.74 7.88 -0.15
C ASP A 24 -16.87 7.50 0.84
N SER A 25 -17.23 6.22 0.93
CA SER A 25 -18.18 5.69 1.92
C SER A 25 -17.62 5.62 3.36
N LEU A 26 -16.31 5.70 3.54
CA LEU A 26 -15.65 5.64 4.85
C LEU A 26 -15.85 6.95 5.65
N LYS A 27 -15.82 6.84 6.99
CA LYS A 27 -15.71 7.99 7.89
C LYS A 27 -14.35 8.68 7.70
N GLU A 28 -14.22 9.94 8.11
CA GLU A 28 -13.00 10.71 7.88
C GLU A 28 -11.72 10.04 8.42
N GLY A 29 -11.77 9.44 9.61
CA GLY A 29 -10.63 8.71 10.19
C GLY A 29 -10.23 7.49 9.35
N ASP A 30 -11.20 6.65 9.01
CA ASP A 30 -10.99 5.45 8.19
C ASP A 30 -10.54 5.81 6.78
N ARG A 31 -11.03 6.93 6.23
CA ARG A 31 -10.62 7.45 4.92
C ARG A 31 -9.15 7.83 4.90
N LYS A 32 -8.68 8.56 5.92
CA LYS A 32 -7.26 8.93 6.05
C LYS A 32 -6.38 7.68 6.20
N ALA A 33 -6.81 6.71 7.01
CA ALA A 33 -6.09 5.44 7.14
C ALA A 33 -6.02 4.69 5.81
N PHE A 34 -7.13 4.63 5.07
CA PHE A 34 -7.18 3.98 3.76
C PHE A 34 -6.32 4.68 2.70
N GLU A 35 -6.26 6.01 2.70
CA GLU A 35 -5.38 6.77 1.82
C GLU A 35 -3.90 6.44 2.08
N ARG A 36 -3.51 6.33 3.36
CA ARG A 36 -2.15 5.92 3.74
C ARG A 36 -1.80 4.53 3.23
N LEU A 37 -2.72 3.56 3.27
CA LEU A 37 -2.50 2.23 2.68
C LEU A 37 -2.14 2.31 1.19
N LEU A 38 -2.82 3.19 0.44
CA LEU A 38 -2.55 3.36 -0.99
C LEU A 38 -1.20 4.08 -1.24
N GLU A 39 -0.81 5.01 -0.37
CA GLU A 39 0.51 5.66 -0.41
C GLU A 39 1.64 4.66 -0.11
N ASP A 40 1.43 3.72 0.82
CA ASP A 40 2.41 2.68 1.14
C ASP A 40 2.68 1.76 -0.06
N CYS A 41 1.68 1.48 -0.89
CA CYS A 41 1.86 0.80 -2.18
C CYS A 41 2.81 1.56 -3.12
N GLU A 42 2.81 2.90 -3.11
CA GLU A 42 3.66 3.70 -3.99
C GLU A 42 5.15 3.60 -3.64
N ARG A 43 5.46 3.42 -2.34
CA ARG A 43 6.84 3.27 -1.85
C ARG A 43 7.52 2.02 -2.42
N HIS A 44 6.74 1.02 -2.82
CA HIS A 44 7.22 -0.26 -3.33
C HIS A 44 7.07 -0.45 -4.83
N VAL A 45 6.70 0.59 -5.58
CA VAL A 45 6.54 0.54 -7.05
C VAL A 45 7.77 -0.05 -7.77
N SER A 46 8.98 0.25 -7.29
CA SER A 46 10.23 -0.29 -7.83
C SER A 46 10.40 -1.79 -7.55
N ALA A 47 10.03 -2.27 -6.37
CA ALA A 47 10.08 -3.68 -5.99
C ALA A 47 8.99 -4.49 -6.69
N SER A 48 7.77 -3.95 -6.80
CA SER A 48 6.65 -4.61 -7.48
C SER A 48 6.89 -4.75 -8.98
N SER A 49 7.63 -3.82 -9.62
CA SER A 49 8.01 -3.96 -11.03
C SER A 49 8.90 -5.17 -11.36
N GLN A 50 9.53 -5.78 -10.36
CA GLN A 50 10.30 -7.01 -10.51
C GLN A 50 9.43 -8.27 -10.44
N VAL A 51 8.23 -8.14 -9.86
CA VAL A 51 7.26 -9.22 -9.76
C VAL A 51 6.45 -9.23 -11.05
N LYS A 52 6.51 -10.34 -11.80
CA LYS A 52 5.64 -10.56 -12.96
C LYS A 52 4.31 -11.14 -12.48
N SER A 53 3.58 -10.43 -11.61
CA SER A 53 2.25 -10.87 -11.18
C SER A 53 1.20 -10.39 -12.18
N PRO A 54 0.27 -11.24 -12.62
CA PRO A 54 -0.92 -10.79 -13.34
C PRO A 54 -1.94 -10.12 -12.40
N ASP A 55 -1.74 -10.20 -11.08
CA ASP A 55 -2.66 -9.72 -10.05
C ASP A 55 -2.07 -8.53 -9.27
N PRO A 56 -2.48 -7.29 -9.60
CA PRO A 56 -2.12 -6.07 -8.90
C PRO A 56 -2.48 -6.04 -7.42
N PHE A 57 -3.60 -6.68 -7.06
CA PHE A 57 -4.12 -6.62 -5.70
C PHE A 57 -3.18 -7.35 -4.73
N ARG A 58 -2.58 -8.45 -5.17
CA ARG A 58 -1.57 -9.19 -4.41
C ARG A 58 -0.33 -8.32 -4.14
N GLU A 59 0.18 -7.62 -5.14
CA GLU A 59 1.37 -6.77 -5.00
C GLU A 59 1.11 -5.57 -4.09
N MET A 60 -0.06 -4.94 -4.23
CA MET A 60 -0.52 -3.89 -3.32
C MET A 60 -0.62 -4.40 -1.88
N THR A 61 -1.24 -5.56 -1.69
CA THR A 61 -1.42 -6.16 -0.36
C THR A 61 -0.08 -6.48 0.30
N MET A 62 0.87 -7.07 -0.44
CA MET A 62 2.20 -7.34 0.07
C MET A 62 2.97 -6.06 0.45
N SER A 63 2.82 -5.00 -0.34
CA SER A 63 3.43 -3.70 -0.07
C SER A 63 2.87 -3.08 1.22
N ILE A 64 1.54 -3.12 1.39
CA ILE A 64 0.85 -2.65 2.60
C ILE A 64 1.31 -3.44 3.82
N LEU A 65 1.32 -4.78 3.74
CA LEU A 65 1.71 -5.64 4.86
C LEU A 65 3.17 -5.40 5.27
N LEU A 66 4.06 -5.12 4.31
CA LEU A 66 5.46 -4.82 4.60
C LEU A 66 5.63 -3.51 5.37
N GLU A 67 4.96 -2.43 4.94
CA GLU A 67 5.02 -1.15 5.67
C GLU A 67 4.34 -1.26 7.04
N GLN A 68 3.24 -1.99 7.15
CA GLN A 68 2.60 -2.27 8.44
C GLN A 68 3.51 -3.06 9.39
N GLN A 69 4.23 -4.06 8.88
CA GLN A 69 5.18 -4.82 9.70
C GLN A 69 6.31 -3.92 10.23
N LYS A 70 6.82 -3.00 9.39
CA LYS A 70 7.84 -2.02 9.80
C LYS A 70 7.31 -1.06 10.87
N GLU A 71 6.07 -0.57 10.72
CA GLU A 71 5.44 0.32 11.70
C GLU A 71 5.22 -0.41 13.04
N ILE A 72 4.75 -1.66 13.01
CA ILE A 72 4.61 -2.50 14.21
C ILE A 72 5.97 -2.68 14.92
N ASP A 73 7.02 -2.98 14.17
CA ASP A 73 8.36 -3.18 14.75
C ASP A 73 8.94 -1.87 15.33
N SER A 74 8.66 -0.72 14.71
CA SER A 74 9.02 0.60 15.25
C SER A 74 8.30 0.88 16.57
N LEU A 75 6.97 0.70 16.58
CA LEU A 75 6.15 0.95 17.77
C LEU A 75 6.54 0.03 18.93
N ARG A 76 6.90 -1.23 18.64
CA ARG A 76 7.40 -2.16 19.67
C ARG A 76 8.70 -1.68 20.30
N ARG A 77 9.65 -1.19 19.50
CA ARG A 77 10.91 -0.63 20.02
C ARG A 77 10.68 0.61 20.86
N GLU A 78 9.83 1.53 20.40
CA GLU A 78 9.48 2.74 21.16
C GLU A 78 8.83 2.39 22.51
N LEU A 79 7.97 1.37 22.55
CA LEU A 79 7.37 0.88 23.79
C LEU A 79 8.39 0.23 24.73
N GLU A 80 9.36 -0.52 24.20
CA GLU A 80 10.46 -1.10 24.97
C GLU A 80 11.34 0.01 25.59
N GLU A 81 11.72 1.02 24.80
CA GLU A 81 12.50 2.17 25.26
C GLU A 81 11.77 2.98 26.36
N LEU A 82 10.46 3.18 26.22
CA LEU A 82 9.64 3.85 27.24
C LEU A 82 9.42 3.01 28.50
N ALA A 83 9.54 1.69 28.42
CA ALA A 83 9.39 0.79 29.57
C ALA A 83 10.69 0.65 30.37
N GLU A 84 11.84 0.87 29.74
CA GLU A 84 13.17 0.79 30.36
C GLU A 84 13.64 2.11 30.98
N GLY A 85 13.03 3.25 30.62
CA GLY A 85 13.32 4.60 31.14
C GLY A 85 12.41 5.03 32.29
#